data_AF-A0AAP6EFP6-F1
#
_entry.id   AF-A0AAP6EFP6-F1
#
_cell.length_a   1.000
_cell.length_b   1.000
_cell.length_c   1.000
_cell.angle_alpha   90.00
_cell.angle_beta   90.00
_cell.angle_gamma   90.00
#
_symmetry.space_group_name_H-M   'P 1'
#
loop_
_entity.id
_entity.type
_entity.pdbx_description
1 polymer ?
#
loop_
_entity_poly.entity_id
_entity_poly.type
_entity_poly.pdbx_seq_one_letter_code
_entity_poly.pdbx_strand_id
1 'polypeptide(L)'
;MPVGSESDSGRRLGRPAAPGAGSGPQLSKHAAPARPLDHPALVALVAEELRLHTGLDNPDLPAEMLDSREVVAAILGARALAAPPQDPYRRSEQSLVTGHPYHPAPKARGGGPAARWLPYAPEAYAAFPLILLGVREDQVVEEGDVSALDELGEAPPGYRLLPAHPWQLDLLGGALQQAVAEKWLIQLGTTTPDAWPTAAIRTVYTPAHDLFLKFSLDVRITNDIRRLWAHDLRKLRRTDEAAARALPGVWLSDRGYRTAAFAFEELAVLVRDGFGDLTATPLLAAALAEGFDGNPLAATTDPEGWWTAYLRAVVQPAVTGFTKGVVLEAHAQNTLIVVDAEGTPVQALYRDAEGVKLLTDVDRAAGWERLVYTLVVNHLAETAAALAEHHPGFAPWPAVRRELERYDLPEAKALLSAPTLPGKTNLLLRWTRADGADARYLPLPNPLASP
;
A
#
# COMPACT_ATOMS: atom_id res chain seq x y z
N MET A 1 27.84 -11.57 18.60
CA MET A 1 29.03 -11.35 17.75
C MET A 1 28.92 -9.95 17.19
N PRO A 2 29.86 -9.02 17.43
CA PRO A 2 29.73 -7.68 16.89
C PRO A 2 30.06 -7.75 15.40
N VAL A 3 29.10 -7.38 14.56
CA VAL A 3 29.37 -7.06 13.16
C VAL A 3 30.32 -5.86 13.17
N GLY A 4 31.50 -6.02 12.58
CA GLY A 4 32.53 -4.98 12.57
C GLY A 4 31.96 -3.68 12.02
N SER A 5 32.07 -2.63 12.83
CA SER A 5 31.68 -1.27 12.47
C SER A 5 32.62 -0.73 11.39
N GLU A 6 32.16 -0.73 10.14
CA GLU A 6 32.46 0.42 9.30
C GLU A 6 31.88 1.65 10.00
N SER A 7 32.68 2.72 10.02
CA SER A 7 32.37 4.02 10.61
C SER A 7 30.90 4.40 10.45
N ASP A 8 30.32 4.85 11.57
CA ASP A 8 28.99 5.46 11.74
C ASP A 8 28.80 6.65 10.79
N SER A 9 28.67 6.35 9.50
CA SER A 9 28.11 7.23 8.50
C SER A 9 26.61 7.06 8.64
N GLY A 10 26.00 8.06 9.31
CA GLY A 10 24.70 7.96 9.95
C GLY A 10 23.63 7.25 9.14
N ARG A 11 22.79 6.50 9.84
CA ARG A 11 21.55 5.89 9.30
C ARG A 11 20.69 6.99 8.68
N ARG A 12 20.87 7.26 7.38
CA ARG A 12 20.03 8.20 6.65
C ARG A 12 18.68 7.55 6.41
N LEU A 13 17.61 8.31 6.62
CA LEU A 13 16.33 7.98 6.01
C LEU A 13 16.50 8.07 4.50
N GLY A 14 16.17 6.99 3.80
CA GLY A 14 16.26 6.91 2.36
C GLY A 14 16.50 5.49 1.88
N ARG A 15 16.18 5.27 0.60
CA ARG A 15 16.29 3.97 -0.05
C ARG A 15 17.70 3.38 0.13
N PRO A 16 17.82 2.07 0.36
CA PRO A 16 19.11 1.42 0.26
C PRO A 16 19.68 1.71 -1.14
N ALA A 17 20.92 2.20 -1.20
CA ALA A 17 21.58 2.53 -2.46
C ALA A 17 21.51 1.32 -3.41
N ALA A 18 21.24 1.57 -4.70
CA ALA A 18 21.38 0.55 -5.73
C ALA A 18 22.77 -0.10 -5.58
N PRO A 19 22.89 -1.44 -5.53
CA PRO A 19 24.19 -2.07 -5.38
C PRO A 19 25.07 -1.61 -6.54
N GLY A 20 26.16 -0.91 -6.22
CA GLY A 20 27.21 -0.65 -7.19
C GLY A 20 27.67 -1.97 -7.78
N ALA A 21 28.02 -1.98 -9.07
CA ALA A 21 28.61 -3.15 -9.71
C ALA A 21 29.92 -3.52 -8.98
N GLY A 22 29.89 -4.43 -8.00
CA GLY A 22 31.11 -4.79 -7.27
C GLY A 22 31.02 -5.72 -6.07
N SER A 23 30.00 -5.66 -5.21
CA SER A 23 30.00 -6.54 -4.03
C SER A 23 28.60 -6.87 -3.54
N GLY A 24 28.14 -8.08 -3.88
CA GLY A 24 27.03 -8.73 -3.18
C GLY A 24 27.38 -9.03 -1.71
N PRO A 25 26.41 -9.50 -0.90
CA PRO A 25 26.61 -9.78 0.51
C PRO A 25 27.73 -10.80 0.73
N GLN A 26 28.62 -10.51 1.69
CA GLN A 26 29.74 -11.37 2.04
C GLN A 26 29.74 -11.70 3.53
N LEU A 27 30.10 -12.93 3.89
CA LEU A 27 30.36 -13.31 5.28
C LEU A 27 31.85 -13.18 5.58
N SER A 28 32.17 -12.37 6.59
CA SER A 28 33.51 -12.22 7.16
C SER A 28 33.51 -12.71 8.61
N LYS A 29 34.50 -13.52 8.98
CA LYS A 29 34.87 -13.76 10.38
C LYS A 29 36.27 -13.18 10.57
N HIS A 30 36.54 -12.53 11.71
CA HIS A 30 37.88 -12.02 12.00
C HIS A 30 38.94 -13.10 11.72
N ALA A 31 39.91 -12.77 10.86
CA ALA A 31 40.99 -13.59 10.32
C ALA A 31 40.68 -14.57 9.15
N ALA A 32 39.46 -14.62 8.60
CA ALA A 32 39.15 -15.40 7.39
C ALA A 32 38.77 -14.50 6.19
N PRO A 33 39.12 -14.91 4.94
CA PRO A 33 38.70 -14.19 3.75
C PRO A 33 37.17 -14.20 3.63
N ALA A 34 36.62 -13.08 3.16
CA ALA A 34 35.20 -12.93 2.96
C ALA A 34 34.69 -13.90 1.88
N ARG A 35 33.56 -14.56 2.13
CA ARG A 35 32.91 -15.46 1.16
C ARG A 35 31.61 -14.85 0.64
N PRO A 36 31.33 -14.94 -0.67
CA PRO A 36 30.03 -14.52 -1.20
C PRO A 36 28.91 -15.40 -0.65
N LEU A 37 27.74 -14.81 -0.38
CA LEU A 37 26.53 -15.51 -0.01
C LEU A 37 25.52 -15.44 -1.15
N ASP A 38 24.91 -16.57 -1.47
CA ASP A 38 23.69 -16.58 -2.27
C ASP A 38 22.48 -16.14 -1.42
N HIS A 39 21.35 -15.92 -2.07
CA HIS A 39 20.16 -15.42 -1.40
C HIS A 39 19.65 -16.37 -0.30
N PRO A 40 19.53 -17.70 -0.52
CA PRO A 40 19.16 -18.63 0.56
C PRO A 40 20.11 -18.63 1.75
N ALA A 41 21.43 -18.56 1.53
CA ALA A 41 22.39 -18.50 2.62
C ALA A 41 22.28 -17.17 3.41
N LEU A 42 22.01 -16.05 2.74
CA LEU A 42 21.74 -14.78 3.40
C LEU A 42 20.46 -14.85 4.26
N VAL A 43 19.38 -15.41 3.71
CA VAL A 43 18.11 -15.57 4.45
C VAL A 43 18.31 -16.44 5.69
N ALA A 44 19.03 -17.56 5.56
CA ALA A 44 19.34 -18.44 6.69
C ALA A 44 20.15 -17.73 7.78
N LEU A 45 21.15 -16.93 7.39
CA LEU A 45 21.95 -16.14 8.33
C LEU A 45 21.10 -15.08 9.06
N VAL A 46 20.24 -14.35 8.33
CA VAL A 46 19.34 -13.37 8.93
C VAL A 46 18.38 -14.03 9.92
N ALA A 47 17.82 -15.19 9.58
CA ALA A 47 16.95 -15.96 10.47
C ALA A 47 17.69 -16.42 11.74
N GLU A 48 18.94 -16.88 11.61
CA GLU A 48 19.76 -17.27 12.75
C GLU A 48 20.05 -16.08 13.68
N GLU A 49 20.43 -14.93 13.13
CA GLU A 49 20.67 -13.71 13.91
C GLU A 49 19.40 -13.22 14.61
N LEU A 50 18.24 -13.26 13.94
CA LEU A 50 16.96 -12.92 14.56
C LEU A 50 16.59 -13.87 15.69
N ARG A 51 16.82 -15.18 15.52
CA ARG A 51 16.61 -16.18 16.57
C ARG A 51 17.52 -15.92 17.78
N LEU A 52 18.80 -15.63 17.54
CA LEU A 52 19.75 -15.30 18.61
C LEU A 52 19.38 -14.00 19.34
N HIS A 53 18.91 -12.99 18.60
CA HIS A 53 18.53 -11.69 19.16
C HIS A 53 17.21 -11.73 19.94
N THR A 54 16.23 -12.49 19.46
CA THR A 54 14.86 -12.49 20.01
C THR A 54 14.57 -13.67 20.92
N GLY A 55 15.32 -14.77 20.81
CA GLY A 55 15.01 -16.04 21.46
C GLY A 55 13.81 -16.78 20.85
N LEU A 56 13.23 -16.27 19.75
CA LEU A 56 12.06 -16.82 19.09
C LEU A 56 12.45 -17.53 17.78
N ASP A 57 11.64 -18.51 17.38
CA ASP A 57 11.75 -19.18 16.09
C ASP A 57 10.57 -18.87 15.17
N ASN A 58 10.87 -18.66 13.89
CA ASN A 58 9.89 -18.36 12.86
C ASN A 58 10.35 -18.94 11.51
N PRO A 59 9.94 -20.17 11.17
CA PRO A 59 10.25 -20.78 9.88
C PRO A 59 9.47 -20.16 8.70
N ASP A 60 8.37 -19.45 8.97
CA ASP A 60 7.49 -18.90 7.95
C ASP A 60 8.16 -17.72 7.22
N LEU A 61 8.79 -16.80 7.97
CA LEU A 61 9.39 -15.61 7.36
C LEU A 61 10.54 -15.92 6.38
N PRO A 62 11.49 -16.82 6.69
CA PRO A 62 12.50 -17.25 5.70
C PRO A 62 11.88 -17.81 4.41
N ALA A 63 10.81 -18.61 4.52
CA ALA A 63 10.10 -19.13 3.35
C ALA A 63 9.44 -18.00 2.55
N GLU A 64 8.83 -17.02 3.22
CA GLU A 64 8.25 -15.82 2.59
C GLU A 64 9.31 -14.96 1.89
N MET A 65 10.50 -14.81 2.47
CA MET A 65 11.61 -14.06 1.86
C MET A 65 12.07 -14.70 0.54
N LEU A 66 12.21 -16.03 0.55
CA LEU A 66 12.53 -16.82 -0.64
C LEU A 66 11.42 -16.74 -1.69
N ASP A 67 10.16 -16.95 -1.28
CA ASP A 67 8.97 -16.84 -2.15
C ASP A 67 8.89 -15.45 -2.81
N SER A 68 9.10 -14.38 -2.03
CA SER A 68 9.05 -13.00 -2.53
C SER A 68 10.02 -12.76 -3.69
N ARG A 69 11.21 -13.37 -3.68
CA ARG A 69 12.17 -13.26 -4.78
C ARG A 69 11.69 -14.00 -6.02
N GLU A 70 11.16 -15.21 -5.85
CA GLU A 70 10.64 -16.01 -6.97
C GLU A 70 9.39 -15.37 -7.60
N VAL A 71 8.53 -14.74 -6.78
CA VAL A 71 7.39 -13.94 -7.25
C VAL A 71 7.87 -12.77 -8.12
N VAL A 72 8.90 -12.02 -7.68
CA VAL A 72 9.48 -10.94 -8.49
C VAL A 72 10.02 -11.47 -9.82
N ALA A 73 10.73 -12.61 -9.81
CA ALA A 73 11.24 -13.23 -11.04
C ALA A 73 10.10 -13.61 -12.01
N ALA A 74 9.02 -14.22 -11.51
CA ALA A 74 7.85 -14.57 -12.31
C ALA A 74 7.11 -13.33 -12.86
N ILE A 75 6.98 -12.27 -12.06
CA ILE A 75 6.43 -10.97 -12.49
C ILE A 75 7.27 -10.40 -13.64
N LEU A 76 8.60 -10.33 -13.48
CA LEU A 76 9.49 -9.79 -14.51
C LEU A 76 9.39 -10.59 -15.81
N GLY A 77 9.32 -11.93 -15.72
CA GLY A 77 9.12 -12.80 -16.88
C GLY A 77 7.80 -12.53 -17.61
N ALA A 78 6.69 -12.37 -16.88
CA ALA A 78 5.39 -12.04 -17.48
C ALA A 78 5.37 -10.63 -18.07
N ARG A 79 5.90 -9.64 -17.34
CA ARG A 79 5.94 -8.23 -17.74
C ARG A 79 6.74 -8.01 -19.02
N ALA A 80 7.83 -8.75 -19.22
CA ALA A 80 8.65 -8.68 -20.42
C ALA A 80 7.89 -9.09 -21.71
N LEU A 81 6.80 -9.83 -21.57
CA LEU A 81 5.96 -10.30 -22.69
C LEU A 81 4.70 -9.46 -22.89
N ALA A 82 4.45 -8.48 -22.02
CA ALA A 82 3.24 -7.67 -22.01
C ALA A 82 3.54 -6.21 -22.36
N ALA A 83 2.63 -5.58 -23.12
CA ALA A 83 2.73 -4.15 -23.39
C ALA A 83 2.29 -3.35 -22.15
N PRO A 84 3.04 -2.32 -21.73
CA PRO A 84 2.61 -1.44 -20.65
C PRO A 84 1.29 -0.71 -21.01
N PRO A 85 0.38 -0.53 -20.04
CA PRO A 85 -0.81 0.29 -20.21
C PRO A 85 -0.45 1.71 -20.67
N GLN A 86 -1.27 2.27 -21.56
CA GLN A 86 -1.09 3.65 -22.04
C GLN A 86 -1.60 4.69 -21.03
N ASP A 87 -2.66 4.36 -20.28
CA ASP A 87 -3.15 5.18 -19.19
C ASP A 87 -2.06 5.34 -18.10
N PRO A 88 -1.59 6.57 -17.83
CA PRO A 88 -0.56 6.82 -16.81
C PRO A 88 -1.01 6.42 -15.40
N TYR A 89 -2.29 6.57 -15.07
CA TYR A 89 -2.79 6.18 -13.75
C TYR A 89 -2.66 4.67 -13.57
N ARG A 90 -3.25 3.88 -14.48
CA ARG A 90 -3.09 2.42 -14.48
C ARG A 90 -1.63 2.00 -14.49
N ARG A 91 -0.79 2.64 -15.31
CA ARG A 91 0.64 2.34 -15.37
C ARG A 91 1.31 2.53 -14.00
N SER A 92 1.00 3.63 -13.30
CA SER A 92 1.56 3.91 -11.97
C SER A 92 1.12 2.88 -10.92
N GLU A 93 -0.17 2.51 -10.90
CA GLU A 93 -0.66 1.46 -9.99
C GLU A 93 -0.04 0.08 -10.29
N GLN A 94 0.34 -0.15 -11.54
CA GLN A 94 0.91 -1.39 -12.04
C GLN A 94 2.44 -1.37 -12.15
N SER A 95 3.14 -0.37 -11.59
CA SER A 95 4.60 -0.26 -11.68
C SER A 95 5.37 -0.67 -10.42
N LEU A 96 4.69 -0.98 -9.32
CA LEU A 96 5.36 -1.39 -8.09
C LEU A 96 5.88 -2.83 -8.18
N VAL A 97 6.98 -3.09 -8.87
CA VAL A 97 7.52 -4.45 -9.11
C VAL A 97 8.23 -5.02 -7.88
N THR A 98 8.92 -4.17 -7.12
CA THR A 98 9.71 -4.54 -5.94
C THR A 98 8.90 -4.42 -4.64
N GLY A 99 7.89 -3.54 -4.61
CA GLY A 99 6.97 -3.42 -3.49
C GLY A 99 7.57 -2.62 -2.32
N HIS A 100 7.15 -2.91 -1.09
CA HIS A 100 7.55 -2.09 0.07
C HIS A 100 9.07 -2.20 0.34
N PRO A 101 9.86 -1.11 0.24
CA PRO A 101 11.33 -1.17 0.25
C PRO A 101 11.92 -1.61 1.61
N TYR A 102 11.20 -1.36 2.71
CA TYR A 102 11.58 -1.79 4.06
C TYR A 102 10.73 -2.95 4.59
N HIS A 103 10.36 -3.90 3.74
CA HIS A 103 9.70 -5.13 4.16
C HIS A 103 10.57 -6.34 3.73
N PRO A 104 10.73 -7.39 4.55
CA PRO A 104 11.59 -8.53 4.22
C PRO A 104 11.09 -9.39 3.05
N ALA A 105 9.78 -9.44 2.85
CA ALA A 105 9.11 -10.24 1.83
C ALA A 105 7.98 -9.46 1.15
N PRO A 106 8.29 -8.33 0.45
CA PRO A 106 7.29 -7.37 -0.01
C PRO A 106 6.33 -7.93 -1.07
N LYS A 107 6.74 -9.01 -1.75
CA LYS A 107 6.00 -9.64 -2.85
C LYS A 107 5.60 -11.08 -2.58
N ALA A 108 5.79 -11.59 -1.35
CA ALA A 108 5.29 -12.92 -1.03
C ALA A 108 3.76 -13.01 -1.27
N ARG A 109 3.30 -14.15 -1.81
CA ARG A 109 1.88 -14.36 -2.18
C ARG A 109 1.27 -15.60 -1.55
N GLY A 110 1.79 -16.05 -0.41
CA GLY A 110 1.27 -17.20 0.33
C GLY A 110 1.64 -18.56 -0.26
N GLY A 111 2.61 -18.60 -1.19
CA GLY A 111 3.08 -19.82 -1.84
C GLY A 111 2.16 -20.36 -2.94
N GLY A 112 2.68 -21.29 -3.74
CA GLY A 112 1.96 -21.92 -4.86
C GLY A 112 2.41 -21.44 -6.24
N PRO A 113 1.97 -22.11 -7.33
CA PRO A 113 2.46 -21.84 -8.67
C PRO A 113 1.99 -20.47 -9.18
N ALA A 114 2.89 -19.77 -9.89
CA ALA A 114 2.65 -18.42 -10.40
C ALA A 114 1.36 -18.29 -11.25
N ALA A 115 1.00 -19.35 -11.96
CA ALA A 115 -0.24 -19.41 -12.77
C ALA A 115 -1.52 -19.13 -11.97
N ARG A 116 -1.54 -19.31 -10.64
CA ARG A 116 -2.71 -19.04 -9.80
C ARG A 116 -2.90 -17.57 -9.43
N TRP A 117 -1.84 -16.76 -9.46
CA TRP A 117 -1.89 -15.37 -9.01
C TRP A 117 -1.45 -14.36 -10.08
N LEU A 118 -0.67 -14.77 -11.08
CA LEU A 118 -0.24 -13.91 -12.18
C LEU A 118 -1.40 -13.24 -12.94
N PRO A 119 -2.54 -13.93 -13.20
CA PRO A 119 -3.70 -13.30 -13.82
C PRO A 119 -4.28 -12.12 -13.04
N TYR A 120 -3.92 -11.98 -11.76
CA TYR A 120 -4.41 -10.94 -10.85
C TYR A 120 -3.27 -10.01 -10.37
N ALA A 121 -2.07 -10.11 -10.97
CA ALA A 121 -0.91 -9.34 -10.56
C ALA A 121 -0.89 -7.96 -11.26
N PRO A 122 -1.00 -6.84 -10.53
CA PRO A 122 -0.88 -5.50 -11.13
C PRO A 122 0.45 -5.35 -11.87
N GLU A 123 1.53 -5.90 -11.32
CA GLU A 123 2.90 -5.82 -11.86
C GLU A 123 3.08 -6.61 -13.18
N ALA A 124 2.14 -7.49 -13.51
CA ALA A 124 2.09 -8.18 -14.81
C ALA A 124 1.14 -7.49 -15.80
N TYR A 125 0.72 -6.25 -15.50
CA TYR A 125 -0.26 -5.47 -16.25
C TYR A 125 -1.64 -6.14 -16.38
N ALA A 126 -1.99 -6.97 -15.39
CA ALA A 126 -3.23 -7.74 -15.40
C ALA A 126 -4.47 -6.87 -15.64
N ALA A 127 -5.44 -7.45 -16.33
CA ALA A 127 -6.84 -7.06 -16.37
C ALA A 127 -7.66 -8.35 -16.49
N PHE A 128 -8.79 -8.43 -15.81
CA PHE A 128 -9.58 -9.66 -15.73
C PHE A 128 -11.06 -9.33 -15.49
N PRO A 129 -11.98 -10.20 -15.94
CA PRO A 129 -13.38 -10.03 -15.62
C PRO A 129 -13.65 -10.42 -14.16
N LEU A 130 -14.52 -9.67 -13.48
CA LEU A 130 -15.01 -10.03 -12.16
C LEU A 130 -16.06 -11.14 -12.29
N ILE A 131 -16.14 -12.03 -11.31
CA ILE A 131 -17.23 -13.01 -11.24
C ILE A 131 -18.46 -12.32 -10.64
N LEU A 132 -19.62 -12.50 -11.27
CA LEU A 132 -20.89 -12.01 -10.77
C LEU A 132 -21.65 -13.13 -10.08
N LEU A 133 -22.01 -12.90 -8.81
CA LEU A 133 -22.81 -13.80 -7.99
C LEU A 133 -24.17 -13.18 -7.70
N GLY A 134 -25.18 -14.01 -7.52
CA GLY A 134 -26.48 -13.64 -6.97
C GLY A 134 -26.57 -14.16 -5.54
N VAL A 135 -26.67 -13.26 -4.57
CA VAL A 135 -26.92 -13.60 -3.16
C VAL A 135 -28.41 -13.46 -2.89
N ARG A 136 -29.03 -14.49 -2.31
CA ARG A 136 -30.47 -14.46 -1.98
C ARG A 136 -30.75 -13.29 -1.03
N GLU A 137 -31.83 -12.55 -1.25
CA GLU A 137 -32.10 -11.28 -0.55
C GLU A 137 -32.05 -11.37 0.99
N ASP A 138 -32.49 -12.47 1.58
CA ASP A 138 -32.46 -12.71 3.03
C ASP A 138 -31.07 -13.03 3.60
N GLN A 139 -30.07 -13.23 2.73
CA GLN A 139 -28.67 -13.45 3.08
C GLN A 139 -27.78 -12.24 2.81
N VAL A 140 -28.32 -11.17 2.22
CA VAL A 140 -27.54 -9.97 1.89
C VAL A 140 -27.31 -9.14 3.15
N VAL A 141 -26.07 -8.67 3.32
CA VAL A 141 -25.75 -7.62 4.29
C VAL A 141 -25.07 -6.48 3.56
N GLU A 142 -25.59 -5.26 3.72
CA GLU A 142 -25.03 -4.05 3.12
C GLU A 142 -25.16 -2.85 4.05
N GLU A 143 -24.22 -1.91 3.91
CA GLU A 143 -24.22 -0.64 4.63
C GLU A 143 -23.61 0.44 3.73
N GLY A 144 -24.18 1.65 3.77
CA GLY A 144 -23.75 2.77 2.93
C GLY A 144 -24.39 2.77 1.55
N ASP A 145 -23.80 3.51 0.61
CA ASP A 145 -24.23 3.51 -0.79
C ASP A 145 -23.44 2.46 -1.58
N VAL A 146 -24.17 1.45 -2.05
CA VAL A 146 -23.64 0.33 -2.84
C VAL A 146 -24.39 0.15 -4.16
N SER A 147 -25.21 1.13 -4.57
CA SER A 147 -26.06 0.99 -5.76
C SER A 147 -25.25 0.77 -7.04
N ALA A 148 -24.02 1.28 -7.09
CA ALA A 148 -23.11 1.09 -8.22
C ALA A 148 -22.76 -0.39 -8.46
N LEU A 149 -22.89 -1.27 -7.45
CA LEU A 149 -22.70 -2.71 -7.64
C LEU A 149 -23.77 -3.29 -8.57
N ASP A 150 -25.00 -2.77 -8.50
CA ASP A 150 -26.15 -3.25 -9.29
C ASP A 150 -26.05 -2.83 -10.77
N GLU A 151 -25.11 -1.94 -11.12
CA GLU A 151 -24.83 -1.54 -12.50
C GLU A 151 -23.87 -2.50 -13.24
N LEU A 152 -23.22 -3.41 -12.51
CA LEU A 152 -22.24 -4.34 -13.06
C LEU A 152 -22.88 -5.53 -13.81
N GLY A 153 -24.20 -5.72 -13.70
CA GLY A 153 -24.93 -6.81 -14.33
C GLY A 153 -26.37 -6.91 -13.81
N GLU A 154 -27.05 -8.01 -14.13
CA GLU A 154 -28.44 -8.24 -13.72
C GLU A 154 -28.56 -9.44 -12.77
N ALA A 155 -29.34 -9.30 -11.69
CA ALA A 155 -29.71 -10.38 -10.79
C ALA A 155 -31.19 -10.77 -10.98
N PRO A 156 -31.54 -12.07 -10.93
CA PRO A 156 -32.93 -12.51 -11.02
C PRO A 156 -33.74 -12.11 -9.76
N PRO A 157 -35.09 -12.08 -9.84
CA PRO A 157 -35.93 -11.76 -8.68
C PRO A 157 -35.61 -12.62 -7.45
N GLY A 158 -35.49 -11.99 -6.28
CA GLY A 158 -35.13 -12.65 -5.02
C GLY A 158 -33.62 -12.77 -4.77
N TYR A 159 -32.79 -12.23 -5.66
CA TYR A 159 -31.33 -12.16 -5.50
C TYR A 159 -30.81 -10.73 -5.70
N ARG A 160 -29.71 -10.41 -5.03
CA ARG A 160 -28.93 -9.19 -5.22
C ARG A 160 -27.58 -9.51 -5.84
N LEU A 161 -27.11 -8.63 -6.70
CA LEU A 161 -25.84 -8.78 -7.38
C LEU A 161 -24.69 -8.59 -6.38
N LEU A 162 -23.70 -9.47 -6.43
CA LEU A 162 -22.47 -9.37 -5.66
C LEU A 162 -21.29 -9.71 -6.57
N PRO A 163 -20.46 -8.74 -6.98
CA PRO A 163 -19.21 -9.04 -7.66
C PRO A 163 -18.23 -9.70 -6.68
N ALA A 164 -17.40 -10.60 -7.19
CA ALA A 164 -16.38 -11.30 -6.42
C ALA A 164 -15.05 -11.33 -7.19
N HIS A 165 -13.96 -11.21 -6.43
CA HIS A 165 -12.62 -11.38 -6.96
C HIS A 165 -12.41 -12.86 -7.34
N PRO A 166 -12.05 -13.21 -8.59
CA PRO A 166 -11.93 -14.60 -9.01
C PRO A 166 -10.94 -15.41 -8.15
N TRP A 167 -9.79 -14.84 -7.83
CA TRP A 167 -8.81 -15.47 -6.93
C TRP A 167 -9.37 -15.78 -5.54
N GLN A 168 -10.23 -14.93 -4.99
CA GLN A 168 -10.82 -15.17 -3.68
C GLN A 168 -11.76 -16.38 -3.72
N LEU A 169 -12.54 -16.53 -4.78
CA LEU A 169 -13.40 -17.71 -4.96
C LEU A 169 -12.58 -19.00 -5.04
N ASP A 170 -11.47 -18.98 -5.76
CA ASP A 170 -10.54 -20.11 -5.83
C ASP A 170 -9.95 -20.48 -4.45
N LEU A 171 -9.63 -19.47 -3.63
CA LEU A 171 -9.09 -19.65 -2.27
C LEU A 171 -10.14 -20.23 -1.32
N LEU A 172 -11.40 -19.82 -1.45
CA LEU A 172 -12.51 -20.34 -0.64
C LEU A 172 -12.84 -21.80 -0.97
N GLY A 173 -12.65 -22.21 -2.23
CA GLY A 173 -12.85 -23.59 -2.67
C GLY A 173 -14.19 -24.17 -2.22
N GLY A 174 -14.15 -25.22 -1.38
CA GLY A 174 -15.35 -25.91 -0.90
C GLY A 174 -16.20 -25.13 0.11
N ALA A 175 -15.72 -24.01 0.66
CA ALA A 175 -16.39 -23.28 1.73
C ALA A 175 -17.78 -22.74 1.34
N LEU A 176 -18.03 -22.53 0.03
CA LEU A 176 -19.30 -22.01 -0.48
C LEU A 176 -20.28 -23.10 -0.93
N GLN A 177 -19.91 -24.39 -0.85
CA GLN A 177 -20.72 -25.49 -1.39
C GLN A 177 -22.13 -25.56 -0.78
N GLN A 178 -22.25 -25.34 0.53
CA GLN A 178 -23.53 -25.33 1.21
C GLN A 178 -24.42 -24.18 0.71
N ALA A 179 -23.88 -22.97 0.59
CA ALA A 179 -24.64 -21.81 0.10
C ALA A 179 -25.15 -22.02 -1.33
N VAL A 180 -24.36 -22.70 -2.18
CA VAL A 180 -24.78 -23.08 -3.53
C VAL A 180 -25.88 -24.15 -3.48
N ALA A 181 -25.73 -25.20 -2.67
CA ALA A 181 -26.72 -26.28 -2.53
C ALA A 181 -28.08 -25.77 -2.04
N GLU A 182 -28.07 -24.84 -1.08
CA GLU A 182 -29.26 -24.21 -0.49
C GLU A 182 -29.84 -23.07 -1.35
N LYS A 183 -29.20 -22.76 -2.50
CA LYS A 183 -29.56 -21.62 -3.38
C LYS A 183 -29.52 -20.27 -2.67
N TRP A 184 -28.67 -20.13 -1.66
CA TRP A 184 -28.34 -18.84 -1.06
C TRP A 184 -27.39 -18.05 -1.95
N LEU A 185 -26.63 -18.76 -2.78
CA LEU A 185 -25.67 -18.20 -3.72
C LEU A 185 -25.84 -18.87 -5.09
N ILE A 186 -25.93 -18.07 -6.15
CA ILE A 186 -25.94 -18.54 -7.55
C ILE A 186 -24.87 -17.79 -8.35
N GLN A 187 -24.38 -18.39 -9.44
CA GLN A 187 -23.45 -17.73 -10.35
C GLN A 187 -24.23 -17.09 -11.51
N LEU A 188 -23.94 -15.82 -11.79
CA LEU A 188 -24.67 -15.00 -12.78
C LEU A 188 -23.85 -14.74 -14.06
N GLY A 189 -22.54 -14.97 -14.02
CA GLY A 189 -21.64 -14.77 -15.16
C GLY A 189 -20.41 -13.97 -14.75
N THR A 190 -19.93 -13.13 -15.67
CA THR A 190 -18.75 -12.27 -15.45
C THR A 190 -18.94 -10.90 -16.08
N THR A 191 -18.20 -9.91 -15.60
CA THR A 191 -18.09 -8.61 -16.29
C THR A 191 -17.27 -8.73 -17.58
N THR A 192 -17.12 -7.62 -18.30
CA THR A 192 -16.07 -7.46 -19.32
C THR A 192 -14.67 -7.53 -18.70
N PRO A 193 -13.62 -7.90 -19.47
CA PRO A 193 -12.25 -8.04 -18.99
C PRO A 193 -11.47 -6.71 -18.99
N ASP A 194 -12.12 -5.61 -18.60
CA ASP A 194 -11.54 -4.26 -18.53
C ASP A 194 -11.24 -3.81 -17.10
N ALA A 195 -11.71 -4.56 -16.09
CA ALA A 195 -11.37 -4.34 -14.70
C ALA A 195 -9.91 -4.73 -14.43
N TRP A 196 -9.18 -3.92 -13.67
CA TRP A 196 -7.75 -4.17 -13.42
C TRP A 196 -7.35 -3.90 -11.97
N PRO A 197 -6.45 -4.72 -11.39
CA PRO A 197 -6.02 -4.59 -10.01
C PRO A 197 -5.07 -3.40 -9.87
N THR A 198 -5.26 -2.64 -8.79
CA THR A 198 -4.35 -1.60 -8.31
C THR A 198 -3.15 -2.24 -7.57
N ALA A 199 -2.21 -1.42 -7.10
CA ALA A 199 -1.08 -1.86 -6.26
C ALA A 199 -1.52 -2.60 -4.98
N ALA A 200 -2.77 -2.42 -4.52
CA ALA A 200 -3.34 -3.17 -3.39
C ALA A 200 -3.68 -4.62 -3.73
N ILE A 201 -3.62 -5.02 -5.01
CA ILE A 201 -4.06 -6.29 -5.60
C ILE A 201 -5.58 -6.48 -5.49
N ARG A 202 -6.11 -6.51 -4.27
CA ARG A 202 -7.53 -6.73 -3.97
C ARG A 202 -8.46 -5.55 -4.27
N THR A 203 -7.91 -4.37 -4.59
CA THR A 203 -8.71 -3.23 -5.06
C THR A 203 -8.58 -3.16 -6.56
N VAL A 204 -9.71 -3.27 -7.25
CA VAL A 204 -9.83 -3.31 -8.70
C VAL A 204 -10.52 -2.03 -9.16
N TYR A 205 -10.00 -1.39 -10.20
CA TYR A 205 -10.67 -0.26 -10.85
C TYR A 205 -11.52 -0.78 -12.02
N THR A 206 -12.75 -0.29 -12.13
CA THR A 206 -13.69 -0.60 -13.22
C THR A 206 -13.93 0.67 -14.04
N PRO A 207 -13.18 0.90 -15.14
CA PRO A 207 -13.20 2.16 -15.87
C PRO A 207 -14.59 2.52 -16.42
N ALA A 208 -15.39 1.54 -16.83
CA ALA A 208 -16.72 1.77 -17.38
C ALA A 208 -17.69 2.44 -16.41
N HIS A 209 -17.48 2.28 -15.10
CA HIS A 209 -18.33 2.83 -14.04
C HIS A 209 -17.62 3.89 -13.20
N ASP A 210 -16.36 4.20 -13.50
CA ASP A 210 -15.51 5.08 -12.70
C ASP A 210 -15.59 4.74 -11.20
N LEU A 211 -15.22 3.50 -10.86
CA LEU A 211 -15.41 2.94 -9.53
C LEU A 211 -14.24 2.05 -9.13
N PHE A 212 -13.89 2.10 -7.84
CA PHE A 212 -12.98 1.13 -7.24
C PHE A 212 -13.78 0.12 -6.40
N LEU A 213 -13.51 -1.16 -6.63
CA LEU A 213 -14.06 -2.26 -5.85
C LEU A 213 -12.94 -2.90 -5.05
N LYS A 214 -13.02 -2.82 -3.72
CA LYS A 214 -12.06 -3.45 -2.81
C LYS A 214 -12.67 -4.74 -2.29
N PHE A 215 -12.04 -5.86 -2.58
CA PHE A 215 -12.52 -7.19 -2.21
C PHE A 215 -11.77 -7.74 -1.00
N SER A 216 -12.39 -8.66 -0.28
CA SER A 216 -11.62 -9.60 0.53
C SER A 216 -10.74 -10.49 -0.34
N LEU A 217 -9.54 -10.77 0.15
CA LEU A 217 -8.58 -11.66 -0.46
C LEU A 217 -7.75 -12.35 0.63
N ASP A 218 -7.89 -13.68 0.75
CA ASP A 218 -7.25 -14.50 1.78
C ASP A 218 -5.79 -14.82 1.47
N VAL A 219 -5.05 -13.76 1.17
CA VAL A 219 -3.63 -13.77 0.84
C VAL A 219 -2.94 -12.82 1.81
N ARG A 220 -1.85 -13.30 2.42
CA ARG A 220 -0.96 -12.43 3.17
C ARG A 220 -0.19 -11.56 2.19
N ILE A 221 -0.38 -10.24 2.27
CA ILE A 221 0.39 -9.26 1.51
C ILE A 221 1.11 -8.38 2.52
N THR A 222 2.44 -8.43 2.54
CA THR A 222 3.29 -7.82 3.57
C THR A 222 2.99 -8.36 4.97
N ASN A 223 2.48 -7.52 5.88
CA ASN A 223 2.22 -7.90 7.26
C ASN A 223 0.86 -8.59 7.46
N ASP A 224 -0.13 -8.33 6.61
CA ASP A 224 -1.53 -8.62 6.90
C ASP A 224 -2.17 -9.56 5.87
N ILE A 225 -3.09 -10.39 6.34
CA ILE A 225 -4.05 -11.08 5.46
C ILE A 225 -5.02 -10.03 4.95
N ARG A 226 -5.21 -9.97 3.64
CA ARG A 226 -6.02 -8.94 2.98
C ARG A 226 -7.50 -9.29 2.94
N ARG A 227 -8.03 -9.69 4.08
CA ARG A 227 -9.48 -9.81 4.33
C ARG A 227 -10.06 -8.44 4.71
N LEU A 228 -11.32 -8.20 4.35
CA LEU A 228 -12.12 -7.11 4.90
C LEU A 228 -12.79 -7.63 6.16
N TRP A 229 -12.23 -7.27 7.32
CA TRP A 229 -12.69 -7.78 8.60
C TRP A 229 -14.00 -7.12 9.01
N ALA A 230 -14.91 -7.90 9.60
CA ALA A 230 -16.22 -7.42 9.98
C ALA A 230 -16.16 -6.29 11.03
N HIS A 231 -15.12 -6.28 11.87
CA HIS A 231 -14.92 -5.23 12.87
C HIS A 231 -14.46 -3.89 12.28
N ASP A 232 -13.82 -3.91 11.11
CA ASP A 232 -13.43 -2.71 10.37
C ASP A 232 -14.59 -2.21 9.50
N LEU A 233 -15.27 -3.11 8.78
CA LEU A 233 -16.43 -2.77 7.95
C LEU A 233 -17.54 -2.07 8.76
N ARG A 234 -17.83 -2.56 9.98
CA ARG A 234 -18.82 -1.94 10.88
C ARG A 234 -18.47 -0.52 11.34
N LYS A 235 -17.23 -0.08 11.15
CA LYS A 235 -16.78 1.28 11.46
C LYS A 235 -16.60 2.14 10.21
N LEU A 236 -16.62 1.52 9.02
CA LEU A 236 -16.26 2.13 7.75
C LEU A 236 -16.97 3.47 7.54
N ARG A 237 -18.31 3.45 7.59
CA ARG A 237 -19.13 4.62 7.30
C ARG A 237 -18.81 5.80 8.22
N ARG A 238 -18.65 5.56 9.53
CA ARG A 238 -18.28 6.61 10.50
C ARG A 238 -16.93 7.24 10.14
N THR A 239 -15.95 6.40 9.83
CA THR A 239 -14.60 6.86 9.54
C THR A 239 -14.54 7.59 8.20
N ASP A 240 -15.20 7.05 7.19
CA ASP A 240 -15.30 7.64 5.85
C ASP A 240 -16.00 9.01 5.88
N GLU A 241 -17.18 9.11 6.50
CA GLU A 241 -17.90 10.38 6.62
C GLU A 241 -17.12 11.45 7.39
N ALA A 242 -16.29 11.05 8.36
CA ALA A 242 -15.41 11.95 9.07
C ALA A 242 -14.28 12.46 8.16
N ALA A 243 -13.65 11.57 7.39
CA ALA A 243 -12.59 11.91 6.44
C ALA A 243 -13.12 12.80 5.29
N ALA A 244 -14.23 12.42 4.67
CA ALA A 244 -14.88 13.18 3.59
C ALA A 244 -15.25 14.61 4.04
N ARG A 245 -15.80 14.76 5.25
CA ARG A 245 -16.11 16.08 5.83
C ARG A 245 -14.86 16.89 6.15
N ALA A 246 -13.80 16.24 6.62
CA ALA A 246 -12.55 16.91 6.94
C ALA A 246 -11.80 17.37 5.69
N LEU A 247 -11.91 16.63 4.59
CA LEU A 247 -11.07 16.73 3.39
C LEU A 247 -11.91 16.74 2.10
N PRO A 248 -12.83 17.71 1.93
CA PRO A 248 -13.68 17.77 0.75
C PRO A 248 -12.86 17.94 -0.52
N GLY A 249 -13.19 17.16 -1.56
CA GLY A 249 -12.48 17.16 -2.85
C GLY A 249 -11.11 16.48 -2.84
N VAL A 250 -10.62 16.03 -1.68
CA VAL A 250 -9.32 15.39 -1.50
C VAL A 250 -9.45 13.93 -1.04
N TRP A 251 -10.57 13.57 -0.43
CA TRP A 251 -10.85 12.20 0.00
C TRP A 251 -11.62 11.41 -1.07
N LEU A 252 -11.15 10.20 -1.39
CA LEU A 252 -11.88 9.21 -2.20
C LEU A 252 -12.70 8.33 -1.27
N SER A 253 -14.02 8.54 -1.26
CA SER A 253 -14.89 7.96 -0.23
C SER A 253 -15.12 6.46 -0.45
N ASP A 254 -15.04 5.71 0.63
CA ASP A 254 -15.50 4.33 0.74
C ASP A 254 -17.00 4.32 1.06
N ARG A 255 -17.84 4.50 0.02
CA ARG A 255 -19.29 4.75 0.09
C ARG A 255 -20.07 3.73 0.91
N GLY A 256 -19.63 2.47 0.87
CA GLY A 256 -20.34 1.36 1.49
C GLY A 256 -19.74 0.00 1.16
N TYR A 257 -20.33 -1.05 1.72
CA TYR A 257 -19.96 -2.43 1.42
C TYR A 257 -21.20 -3.31 1.29
N ARG A 258 -21.08 -4.38 0.49
CA ARG A 258 -22.05 -5.47 0.37
C ARG A 258 -21.34 -6.81 0.61
N THR A 259 -22.02 -7.73 1.28
CA THR A 259 -21.52 -9.09 1.54
C THR A 259 -22.69 -10.07 1.73
N ALA A 260 -22.37 -11.34 2.00
CA ALA A 260 -23.33 -12.40 2.33
C ALA A 260 -23.20 -12.85 3.79
N ALA A 261 -24.32 -12.99 4.51
CA ALA A 261 -24.35 -13.33 5.93
C ALA A 261 -23.63 -14.65 6.26
N PHE A 262 -23.69 -15.64 5.37
CA PHE A 262 -23.03 -16.95 5.52
C PHE A 262 -21.51 -16.92 5.26
N ALA A 263 -20.97 -15.82 4.74
CA ALA A 263 -19.58 -15.65 4.35
C ALA A 263 -19.18 -14.16 4.44
N PHE A 264 -19.47 -13.55 5.60
CA PHE A 264 -19.51 -12.11 5.78
C PHE A 264 -18.19 -11.42 5.41
N GLU A 265 -17.07 -11.99 5.83
CA GLU A 265 -15.76 -11.39 5.56
C GLU A 265 -15.23 -11.89 4.21
N GLU A 266 -15.43 -13.16 3.90
CA GLU A 266 -14.90 -13.84 2.72
C GLU A 266 -15.43 -13.30 1.39
N LEU A 267 -16.70 -12.85 1.35
CA LEU A 267 -17.36 -12.34 0.16
C LEU A 267 -17.60 -10.82 0.20
N ALA A 268 -17.02 -10.11 1.16
CA ALA A 268 -17.17 -8.66 1.24
C ALA A 268 -16.55 -7.95 0.03
N VAL A 269 -17.29 -6.97 -0.49
CA VAL A 269 -16.82 -5.97 -1.43
C VAL A 269 -17.19 -4.58 -0.91
N LEU A 270 -16.19 -3.69 -0.90
CA LEU A 270 -16.33 -2.28 -0.59
C LEU A 270 -16.34 -1.48 -1.88
N VAL A 271 -17.21 -0.47 -1.93
CA VAL A 271 -17.42 0.45 -3.04
C VAL A 271 -16.72 1.77 -2.74
N ARG A 272 -15.76 2.17 -3.59
CA ARG A 272 -15.04 3.44 -3.47
C ARG A 272 -15.22 4.31 -4.70
N ASP A 273 -15.37 5.62 -4.46
CA ASP A 273 -15.41 6.67 -5.48
C ASP A 273 -14.28 6.54 -6.50
N GLY A 274 -14.62 6.64 -7.79
CA GLY A 274 -13.67 6.92 -8.85
C GLY A 274 -13.22 8.39 -8.87
N PHE A 275 -12.80 8.86 -10.03
CA PHE A 275 -12.21 10.19 -10.18
C PHE A 275 -13.22 11.28 -10.55
N GLY A 276 -14.42 10.92 -10.98
CA GLY A 276 -15.45 11.83 -11.47
C GLY A 276 -14.91 12.72 -12.58
N ASP A 277 -15.10 14.03 -12.44
CA ASP A 277 -14.70 15.05 -13.41
C ASP A 277 -13.23 15.48 -13.30
N LEU A 278 -12.36 14.67 -12.68
CA LEU A 278 -10.93 15.01 -12.54
C LEU A 278 -10.28 15.16 -13.92
N THR A 279 -9.87 16.38 -14.26
CA THR A 279 -9.28 16.71 -15.57
C THR A 279 -7.77 16.50 -15.64
N ALA A 280 -7.11 16.38 -14.48
CA ALA A 280 -5.66 16.20 -14.35
C ALA A 280 -5.33 14.73 -14.04
N THR A 281 -4.07 14.33 -14.20
CA THR A 281 -3.71 12.90 -14.18
C THR A 281 -3.35 12.45 -12.76
N PRO A 282 -4.08 11.51 -12.13
CA PRO A 282 -3.68 10.93 -10.85
C PRO A 282 -2.56 9.89 -11.06
N LEU A 283 -1.55 9.92 -10.19
CA LEU A 283 -0.45 8.96 -10.18
C LEU A 283 -0.22 8.43 -8.77
N LEU A 284 0.02 7.13 -8.61
CA LEU A 284 0.32 6.56 -7.31
C LEU A 284 1.62 7.15 -6.73
N ALA A 285 1.58 7.69 -5.50
CA ALA A 285 2.78 8.30 -4.91
C ALA A 285 3.93 7.30 -4.72
N ALA A 286 3.62 6.06 -4.33
CA ALA A 286 4.62 5.00 -4.23
C ALA A 286 5.31 4.70 -5.57
N ALA A 287 4.58 4.85 -6.69
CA ALA A 287 5.11 4.61 -8.02
C ALA A 287 6.03 5.74 -8.49
N LEU A 288 5.76 6.99 -8.07
CA LEU A 288 6.67 8.11 -8.32
C LEU A 288 8.03 7.87 -7.66
N ALA A 289 8.04 7.30 -6.45
CA ALA A 289 9.27 6.90 -5.81
C ALA A 289 9.90 5.70 -6.55
N GLU A 290 9.19 4.59 -6.73
CA GLU A 290 9.76 3.35 -7.32
C GLU A 290 10.29 3.55 -8.75
N GLY A 291 9.59 4.36 -9.56
CA GLY A 291 9.95 4.67 -10.94
C GLY A 291 9.10 3.90 -11.97
N PHE A 292 8.77 4.58 -13.07
CA PHE A 292 8.12 4.00 -14.25
C PHE A 292 8.34 4.89 -15.48
N ASP A 293 8.07 4.35 -16.68
CA ASP A 293 8.20 5.10 -17.92
C ASP A 293 7.22 6.27 -17.98
N GLY A 294 7.76 7.49 -18.07
CA GLY A 294 6.98 8.73 -18.02
C GLY A 294 6.81 9.30 -16.61
N ASN A 295 7.57 8.84 -15.61
CA ASN A 295 7.51 9.37 -14.25
C ASN A 295 7.88 10.87 -14.21
N PRO A 296 6.96 11.78 -13.81
CA PRO A 296 7.22 13.22 -13.81
C PRO A 296 8.28 13.64 -12.79
N LEU A 297 8.45 12.91 -11.68
CA LEU A 297 9.49 13.16 -10.70
C LEU A 297 10.89 13.03 -11.32
N ALA A 298 11.08 12.05 -12.19
CA ALA A 298 12.35 11.83 -12.89
C ALA A 298 12.54 12.84 -14.05
N ALA A 299 11.45 13.27 -14.69
CA ALA A 299 11.50 14.11 -15.88
C ALA A 299 11.57 15.63 -15.61
N THR A 300 11.25 16.08 -14.40
CA THR A 300 11.22 17.52 -14.08
C THR A 300 12.57 18.20 -14.31
N THR A 301 12.57 19.41 -14.88
CA THR A 301 13.77 20.25 -15.03
C THR A 301 13.92 21.25 -13.88
N ASP A 302 12.91 21.37 -13.01
CA ASP A 302 12.90 22.18 -11.80
C ASP A 302 12.55 21.30 -10.59
N PRO A 303 13.54 20.60 -10.00
CA PRO A 303 13.30 19.72 -8.86
C PRO A 303 12.82 20.47 -7.61
N GLU A 304 13.24 21.72 -7.39
CA GLU A 304 12.82 22.53 -6.23
C GLU A 304 11.36 22.97 -6.36
N GLY A 305 10.96 23.45 -7.54
CA GLY A 305 9.58 23.82 -7.83
C GLY A 305 8.63 22.63 -7.76
N TRP A 306 9.00 21.51 -8.41
CA TRP A 306 8.22 20.27 -8.37
C TRP A 306 8.05 19.76 -6.93
N TRP A 307 9.13 19.73 -6.15
CA TRP A 307 9.08 19.26 -4.77
C TRP A 307 8.26 20.18 -3.85
N THR A 308 8.37 21.49 -4.03
CA THR A 308 7.56 22.46 -3.28
C THR A 308 6.07 22.30 -3.59
N ALA A 309 5.71 22.06 -4.86
CA ALA A 309 4.35 21.80 -5.28
C ALA A 309 3.82 20.47 -4.70
N TYR A 310 4.63 19.42 -4.76
CA TYR A 310 4.35 18.11 -4.14
C TYR A 310 4.06 18.24 -2.65
N LEU A 311 4.96 18.90 -1.91
CA LEU A 311 4.84 19.08 -0.47
C LEU A 311 3.56 19.82 -0.09
N ARG A 312 3.22 20.88 -0.83
CA ARG A 312 1.97 21.61 -0.60
C ARG A 312 0.75 20.73 -0.84
N ALA A 313 0.75 19.95 -1.93
CA ALA A 313 -0.36 19.07 -2.28
C ALA A 313 -0.58 17.97 -1.23
N VAL A 314 0.50 17.44 -0.64
CA VAL A 314 0.45 16.28 0.28
C VAL A 314 0.38 16.70 1.76
N VAL A 315 1.21 17.64 2.22
CA VAL A 315 1.30 17.96 3.66
C VAL A 315 0.06 18.71 4.13
N GLN A 316 -0.46 19.63 3.32
CA GLN A 316 -1.56 20.51 3.72
C GLN A 316 -2.85 19.76 4.07
N PRO A 317 -3.34 18.81 3.25
CA PRO A 317 -4.53 18.06 3.61
C PRO A 317 -4.30 17.13 4.80
N ALA A 318 -3.13 16.50 4.92
CA ALA A 318 -2.82 15.62 6.04
C ALA A 318 -2.84 16.34 7.39
N VAL A 319 -2.24 17.53 7.47
CA VAL A 319 -2.29 18.38 8.67
C VAL A 319 -3.71 18.90 8.92
N THR A 320 -4.43 19.29 7.86
CA THR A 320 -5.83 19.72 7.95
C THR A 320 -6.71 18.62 8.54
N GLY A 321 -6.57 17.38 8.08
CA GLY A 321 -7.26 16.22 8.63
C GLY A 321 -7.00 16.08 10.12
N PHE A 322 -5.72 16.11 10.52
CA PHE A 322 -5.32 15.94 11.92
C PHE A 322 -5.92 17.02 12.84
N THR A 323 -5.91 18.28 12.41
CA THR A 323 -6.52 19.39 13.17
C THR A 323 -8.05 19.27 13.28
N LYS A 324 -8.70 18.58 12.34
CA LYS A 324 -10.14 18.28 12.36
C LYS A 324 -10.48 16.95 13.06
N GLY A 325 -9.49 16.28 13.66
CA GLY A 325 -9.69 15.03 14.39
C GLY A 325 -9.61 13.76 13.55
N VAL A 326 -9.13 13.85 12.30
CA VAL A 326 -8.94 12.73 11.37
C VAL A 326 -7.45 12.48 11.16
N VAL A 327 -6.97 11.32 11.60
CA VAL A 327 -5.59 10.87 11.39
C VAL A 327 -5.56 10.00 10.15
N LEU A 328 -5.05 10.54 9.04
CA LEU A 328 -4.84 9.79 7.80
C LEU A 328 -3.72 8.75 7.96
N GLU A 329 -3.86 7.60 7.31
CA GLU A 329 -2.74 6.70 7.04
C GLU A 329 -2.06 7.13 5.73
N ALA A 330 -1.40 8.29 5.77
CA ALA A 330 -0.91 9.04 4.61
C ALA A 330 0.38 8.45 3.99
N HIS A 331 0.48 7.12 3.93
CA HIS A 331 1.60 6.43 3.31
C HIS A 331 1.49 6.48 1.77
N ALA A 332 2.59 6.22 1.08
CA ALA A 332 2.68 6.45 -0.37
C ALA A 332 1.69 5.61 -1.21
N GLN A 333 1.23 4.46 -0.71
CA GLN A 333 0.24 3.62 -1.42
C GLN A 333 -1.23 4.08 -1.24
N ASN A 334 -1.51 4.90 -0.22
CA ASN A 334 -2.82 5.48 0.07
C ASN A 334 -2.94 6.93 -0.41
N THR A 335 -1.92 7.42 -1.12
CA THR A 335 -1.90 8.77 -1.68
C THR A 335 -1.72 8.71 -3.18
N LEU A 336 -2.61 9.37 -3.92
CA LEU A 336 -2.47 9.64 -5.34
C LEU A 336 -2.09 11.10 -5.53
N ILE A 337 -1.17 11.38 -6.43
CA ILE A 337 -0.68 12.71 -6.76
C ILE A 337 -1.26 13.08 -8.12
N VAL A 338 -2.12 14.08 -8.13
CA VAL A 338 -2.69 14.62 -9.35
C VAL A 338 -1.69 15.61 -9.94
N VAL A 339 -1.31 15.38 -11.20
CA VAL A 339 -0.37 16.23 -11.95
C VAL A 339 -1.04 16.90 -13.14
N ASP A 340 -0.62 18.13 -13.43
CA ASP A 340 -1.01 18.84 -14.65
C ASP A 340 -0.34 18.26 -15.91
N ALA A 341 -0.58 18.89 -17.07
CA ALA A 341 -0.06 18.43 -18.36
C ALA A 341 1.47 18.45 -18.43
N GLU A 342 2.12 19.30 -17.63
CA GLU A 342 3.56 19.43 -17.50
C GLU A 342 4.16 18.46 -16.46
N GLY A 343 3.32 17.71 -15.73
CA GLY A 343 3.75 16.78 -14.70
C GLY A 343 3.97 17.43 -13.32
N THR A 344 3.52 18.67 -13.12
CA THR A 344 3.63 19.37 -11.84
C THR A 344 2.52 18.91 -10.89
N PRO A 345 2.81 18.57 -9.62
CA PRO A 345 1.80 18.22 -8.64
C PRO A 345 0.87 19.40 -8.35
N VAL A 346 -0.42 19.19 -8.54
CA VAL A 346 -1.46 20.22 -8.28
C VAL A 346 -2.35 19.86 -7.10
N GLN A 347 -2.48 18.57 -6.78
CA GLN A 347 -3.35 18.08 -5.72
C GLN A 347 -2.92 16.67 -5.27
N ALA A 348 -3.23 16.31 -4.02
CA ALA A 348 -3.22 14.92 -3.58
C ALA A 348 -4.65 14.42 -3.37
N LEU A 349 -4.87 13.12 -3.63
CA LEU A 349 -6.07 12.39 -3.23
C LEU A 349 -5.68 11.32 -2.22
N TYR A 350 -6.47 11.19 -1.16
CA TYR A 350 -6.30 10.17 -0.12
C TYR A 350 -7.41 9.15 -0.19
N ARG A 351 -7.11 7.91 0.17
CA ARG A 351 -8.06 6.79 0.16
C ARG A 351 -7.80 5.86 1.35
N ASP A 352 -8.67 4.87 1.51
CA ASP A 352 -8.57 3.78 2.50
C ASP A 352 -9.02 4.16 3.91
N ALA A 353 -10.35 4.22 4.10
CA ALA A 353 -10.98 4.54 5.38
C ALA A 353 -10.63 3.54 6.48
N GLU A 354 -10.34 2.27 6.16
CA GLU A 354 -9.89 1.25 7.14
C GLU A 354 -8.62 1.69 7.90
N GLY A 355 -7.72 2.40 7.23
CA GLY A 355 -6.47 2.90 7.78
C GLY A 355 -6.60 4.15 8.65
N VAL A 356 -7.68 4.91 8.47
CA VAL A 356 -7.91 6.18 9.16
C VAL A 356 -8.23 5.94 10.64
N LYS A 357 -7.74 6.84 11.50
CA LYS A 357 -8.09 6.88 12.93
C LYS A 357 -8.75 8.20 13.27
N LEU A 358 -9.69 8.18 14.21
CA LEU A 358 -10.34 9.39 14.71
C LEU A 358 -9.76 9.74 16.08
N LEU A 359 -9.44 11.01 16.33
CA LEU A 359 -8.94 11.47 17.63
C LEU A 359 -9.98 11.37 18.77
N THR A 360 -11.20 10.94 18.46
CA THR A 360 -12.21 10.55 19.44
C THR A 360 -12.00 9.12 19.95
N ASP A 361 -11.26 8.29 19.20
CA ASP A 361 -11.02 6.87 19.51
C ASP A 361 -9.55 6.57 19.85
N VAL A 362 -8.61 7.47 19.53
CA VAL A 362 -7.17 7.30 19.81
C VAL A 362 -6.58 8.52 20.50
N ASP A 363 -5.53 8.30 21.28
CA ASP A 363 -4.75 9.39 21.86
C ASP A 363 -4.13 10.27 20.78
N ARG A 364 -4.09 11.58 21.02
CA ARG A 364 -3.63 12.57 20.05
C ARG A 364 -2.14 12.43 19.73
N ALA A 365 -1.30 12.11 20.73
CA ALA A 365 0.12 11.90 20.51
C ALA A 365 0.36 10.60 19.71
N ALA A 366 -0.37 9.52 20.02
CA ALA A 366 -0.32 8.28 19.24
C ALA A 366 -0.80 8.48 17.80
N GLY A 367 -1.86 9.25 17.60
CA GLY A 367 -2.34 9.66 16.27
C GLY A 367 -1.29 10.46 15.50
N TRP A 368 -0.63 11.41 16.16
CA TRP A 368 0.45 12.19 15.55
C TRP A 368 1.66 11.32 15.19
N GLU A 369 2.09 10.42 16.07
CA GLU A 369 3.20 9.49 15.80
C GLU A 369 2.92 8.62 14.56
N ARG A 370 1.70 8.07 14.46
CA ARG A 370 1.25 7.32 13.27
C ARG A 370 1.30 8.19 12.02
N LEU A 371 0.77 9.41 12.09
CA LEU A 371 0.79 10.34 10.96
C LEU A 371 2.22 10.66 10.52
N VAL A 372 3.12 10.99 11.46
CA VAL A 372 4.53 11.26 11.17
C VAL A 372 5.21 10.07 10.50
N TYR A 373 4.99 8.85 11.00
CA TYR A 373 5.53 7.65 10.35
C TYR A 373 5.02 7.53 8.90
N THR A 374 3.69 7.60 8.70
CA THR A 374 3.13 7.38 7.36
C THR A 374 3.47 8.49 6.37
N LEU A 375 3.38 9.76 6.80
CA LEU A 375 3.62 10.91 5.96
C LEU A 375 5.13 11.16 5.76
N VAL A 376 5.92 11.21 6.83
CA VAL A 376 7.32 11.62 6.72
C VAL A 376 8.23 10.44 6.39
N VAL A 377 8.15 9.36 7.16
CA VAL A 377 9.10 8.24 7.07
C VAL A 377 8.77 7.30 5.90
N ASN A 378 7.51 6.92 5.74
CA ASN A 378 7.11 5.97 4.69
C ASN A 378 6.96 6.64 3.31
N HIS A 379 6.62 7.93 3.29
CA HIS A 379 6.19 8.61 2.07
C HIS A 379 7.16 9.70 1.64
N LEU A 380 7.27 10.82 2.36
CA LEU A 380 8.13 11.93 1.95
C LEU A 380 9.61 11.53 1.86
N ALA A 381 10.12 10.67 2.76
CA ALA A 381 11.51 10.22 2.71
C ALA A 381 11.81 9.42 1.43
N GLU A 382 10.87 8.58 0.97
CA GLU A 382 11.03 7.78 -0.25
C GLU A 382 10.98 8.66 -1.50
N THR A 383 10.01 9.58 -1.57
CA THR A 383 9.91 10.52 -2.69
C THR A 383 11.12 11.47 -2.73
N ALA A 384 11.57 11.96 -1.56
CA ALA A 384 12.77 12.80 -1.44
C ALA A 384 14.04 12.06 -1.89
N ALA A 385 14.20 10.79 -1.50
CA ALA A 385 15.32 9.96 -1.92
C ALA A 385 15.32 9.73 -3.43
N ALA A 386 14.17 9.36 -4.01
CA ALA A 386 14.04 9.17 -5.45
C ALA A 386 14.33 10.46 -6.23
N LEU A 387 13.84 11.61 -5.75
CA LEU A 387 14.09 12.89 -6.40
C LEU A 387 15.59 13.27 -6.33
N ALA A 388 16.26 13.05 -5.20
CA ALA A 388 17.70 13.28 -5.08
C ALA A 388 18.55 12.31 -5.92
N GLU A 389 18.07 11.08 -6.16
CA GLU A 389 18.71 10.10 -7.04
C GLU A 389 18.65 10.55 -8.52
N HIS A 390 17.50 11.05 -8.96
CA HIS A 390 17.33 11.56 -10.33
C HIS A 390 17.96 12.93 -10.57
N HIS A 391 18.11 13.76 -9.52
CA HIS A 391 18.65 15.13 -9.60
C HIS A 391 19.85 15.31 -8.68
N PRO A 392 21.05 14.83 -9.06
CA PRO A 392 22.25 14.92 -8.22
C PRO A 392 22.57 16.35 -7.76
N GLY A 393 22.79 16.52 -6.45
CA GLY A 393 23.05 17.82 -5.84
C GLY A 393 21.81 18.52 -5.29
N PHE A 394 20.60 18.02 -5.59
CA PHE A 394 19.37 18.51 -4.98
C PHE A 394 19.26 18.09 -3.50
N ALA A 395 18.90 19.03 -2.63
CA ALA A 395 18.72 18.80 -1.20
C ALA A 395 17.23 18.95 -0.82
N PRO A 396 16.48 17.84 -0.62
CA PRO A 396 15.02 17.89 -0.48
C PRO A 396 14.53 18.38 0.90
N TRP A 397 15.27 18.11 1.98
CA TRP A 397 14.81 18.30 3.35
C TRP A 397 14.57 19.76 3.79
N PRO A 398 15.36 20.76 3.33
CA PRO A 398 15.06 22.16 3.62
C PRO A 398 13.65 22.60 3.17
N ALA A 399 13.15 22.11 2.04
CA ALA A 399 11.79 22.39 1.58
C ALA A 399 10.72 21.74 2.47
N VAL A 400 10.97 20.50 2.93
CA VAL A 400 10.07 19.79 3.87
C VAL A 400 9.95 20.57 5.19
N ARG A 401 11.09 21.04 5.73
CA ARG A 401 11.12 21.90 6.92
C ARG A 401 10.31 23.18 6.70
N ARG A 402 10.55 23.91 5.61
CA ARG A 402 9.81 25.14 5.27
C ARG A 402 8.30 24.91 5.14
N GLU A 403 7.88 23.77 4.60
CA GLU A 403 6.46 23.44 4.49
C GLU A 403 5.85 23.20 5.88
N LEU A 404 6.50 22.40 6.73
CA LEU A 404 6.02 22.13 8.09
C LEU A 404 5.98 23.38 8.98
N GLU A 405 6.90 24.33 8.79
CA GLU A 405 6.94 25.62 9.51
C GLU A 405 5.72 26.51 9.24
N ARG A 406 4.95 26.25 8.17
CA ARG A 406 3.74 27.02 7.84
C ARG A 406 2.56 26.74 8.77
N TYR A 407 2.57 25.60 9.44
CA TYR A 407 1.46 25.16 10.27
C TYR A 407 1.69 25.57 11.72
N ASP A 408 0.77 26.36 12.27
CA ASP A 408 0.77 26.72 13.69
C ASP A 408 0.24 25.55 14.55
N LEU A 409 0.99 24.45 14.57
CA LEU A 409 0.67 23.21 15.27
C LEU A 409 1.82 22.86 16.23
N PRO A 410 1.58 22.72 17.55
CA PRO A 410 2.62 22.38 18.52
C PRO A 410 3.41 21.12 18.14
N GLU A 411 2.72 20.11 17.62
CA GLU A 411 3.30 18.83 17.22
C GLU A 411 4.22 18.97 15.99
N ALA A 412 3.87 19.85 15.04
CA ALA A 412 4.74 20.17 13.90
C ALA A 412 6.00 20.92 14.35
N LYS A 413 5.87 21.89 15.26
CA LYS A 413 7.02 22.60 15.85
C LYS A 413 7.94 21.65 16.62
N ALA A 414 7.38 20.74 17.41
CA ALA A 414 8.13 19.73 18.14
C ALA A 414 8.90 18.80 17.17
N LEU A 415 8.24 18.34 16.10
CA LEU A 415 8.84 17.49 15.06
C LEU A 415 10.10 18.10 14.42
N LEU A 416 10.12 19.41 14.21
CA LEU A 416 11.27 20.13 13.63
C LEU A 416 12.50 20.18 14.54
N SER A 417 12.33 19.88 15.83
CA SER A 417 13.40 19.86 16.84
C SER A 417 13.67 18.48 17.42
N ALA A 418 12.80 17.50 17.13
CA ALA A 418 12.93 16.14 17.63
C ALA A 418 14.20 15.48 17.06
N PRO A 419 15.02 14.81 17.87
CA PRO A 419 16.25 14.17 17.38
C PRO A 419 15.95 12.96 16.47
N THR A 420 14.76 12.38 16.61
CA THR A 420 14.41 11.11 15.97
C THR A 420 12.98 11.09 15.44
N LEU A 421 12.75 10.28 14.40
CA LEU A 421 11.44 9.94 13.85
C LEU A 421 11.06 8.50 14.20
N PRO A 422 9.75 8.17 14.27
CA PRO A 422 9.28 6.82 14.50
C PRO A 422 9.53 5.92 13.28
N GLY A 423 10.35 4.88 13.42
CA GLY A 423 10.61 3.88 12.38
C GLY A 423 9.93 2.54 12.66
N LYS A 424 8.90 2.19 11.88
CA LYS A 424 8.18 0.92 12.04
C LYS A 424 9.08 -0.28 11.73
N THR A 425 9.15 -1.25 12.65
CA THR A 425 10.05 -2.40 12.52
C THR A 425 9.41 -3.56 11.74
N ASN A 426 9.14 -3.42 10.44
CA ASN A 426 8.46 -4.45 9.63
C ASN A 426 9.14 -5.84 9.71
N LEU A 427 10.47 -5.91 9.71
CA LEU A 427 11.20 -7.17 9.86
C LEU A 427 10.90 -7.86 11.20
N LEU A 428 11.05 -7.12 12.31
CA LEU A 428 10.80 -7.67 13.65
C LEU A 428 9.30 -7.95 13.86
N LEU A 429 8.43 -7.13 13.31
CA LEU A 429 6.98 -7.33 13.34
C LEU A 429 6.63 -8.68 12.71
N ARG A 430 7.14 -8.94 11.49
CA ARG A 430 6.94 -10.22 10.82
C ARG A 430 7.55 -11.37 11.60
N TRP A 431 8.78 -11.21 12.07
CA TRP A 431 9.51 -12.26 12.80
C TRP A 431 8.78 -12.68 14.10
N THR A 432 8.27 -11.71 14.85
CA THR A 432 7.61 -11.93 16.14
C THR A 432 6.15 -12.39 16.01
N ARG A 433 5.59 -12.42 14.79
CA ARG A 433 4.16 -12.68 14.53
C ARG A 433 3.24 -11.73 15.30
N ALA A 434 3.72 -10.53 15.59
CA ALA A 434 2.93 -9.49 16.21
C ALA A 434 1.88 -8.97 15.22
N ASP A 435 0.71 -8.58 15.73
CA ASP A 435 -0.32 -7.91 14.95
C ASP A 435 0.23 -6.58 14.43
N GLY A 436 -0.23 -6.11 13.26
CA GLY A 436 0.11 -4.79 12.74
C GLY A 436 -0.18 -3.65 13.72
N ALA A 437 -1.16 -3.82 14.61
CA ALA A 437 -1.48 -2.89 15.70
C ALA A 437 -0.41 -2.87 16.83
N ASP A 438 0.34 -3.96 17.01
CA ASP A 438 1.40 -4.10 18.01
C ASP A 438 2.77 -3.66 17.47
N ALA A 439 2.77 -2.87 16.38
CA ALA A 439 3.99 -2.41 15.75
C ALA A 439 4.85 -1.59 16.69
N ARG A 440 6.10 -2.04 16.85
CA ARG A 440 7.12 -1.29 17.56
C ARG A 440 7.77 -0.28 16.62
N TYR A 441 8.04 0.90 17.16
CA TYR A 441 8.79 1.94 16.51
C TYR A 441 10.18 2.02 17.11
N LEU A 442 11.20 2.08 16.27
CA LEU A 442 12.57 2.40 16.67
C LEU A 442 12.91 3.83 16.23
N PRO A 443 13.72 4.56 17.02
CA PRO A 443 14.13 5.91 16.66
C PRO A 443 15.03 5.89 15.41
N LEU A 444 14.63 6.62 14.37
CA LEU A 444 15.44 6.93 13.19
C LEU A 444 15.96 8.36 13.29
N PRO A 445 17.20 8.68 12.88
CA PRO A 445 17.69 10.06 12.88
C PRO A 445 16.77 11.00 12.11
N ASN A 446 16.42 12.16 12.67
CA ASN A 446 15.50 13.08 12.02
C ASN A 446 16.23 14.03 11.05
N PRO A 447 16.01 13.96 9.73
CA PRO A 447 16.66 14.82 8.75
C PRO A 447 16.06 16.23 8.71
N LEU A 448 14.94 16.45 9.40
CA LEU A 448 14.38 17.77 9.61
C LEU A 448 15.15 18.51 10.69
N ALA A 449 15.63 17.83 11.73
CA ALA A 449 16.40 18.46 12.80
C ALA A 449 17.68 19.05 12.21
N SER A 450 17.90 20.35 12.42
CA SER A 450 19.20 20.95 12.09
C SER A 450 20.28 20.20 12.90
N PRO A 451 21.47 19.95 12.33
CA PRO A 451 22.62 19.55 13.14
C PRO A 451 22.95 20.59 14.21
#